data_AF-A0A7C2WBK6-F1
#
_entry.id   AF-A0A7C2WBK6-F1
#
_cell.length_a   1.000
_cell.length_b   1.000
_cell.length_c   1.000
_cell.angle_alpha   90.00
_cell.angle_beta   90.00
_cell.angle_gamma   90.00
#
_symmetry.space_group_name_H-M   'P 1'
#
loop_
_entity.id
_entity.type
_entity.pdbx_description
1 polymer ?
#
loop_
_entity_poly.entity_id
_entity_poly.type
_entity_poly.pdbx_seq_one_letter_code
_entity_poly.pdbx_strand_id
1 'polypeptide(L)'
;MTADMEKLLGPRVPADELRAHRTRYLIPTLIFAAAAILIVISMFLPYWSLTLHAPQYPQGLKVVAYVNQLQGDVAEIDGLNHYIGMRRLGEAAQFEMQVSIFAITGIALLILAAI
;
A
#
# COMPACT_ATOMS: atom_id res chain seq x y z
N MET A 1 -16.59 7.04 -34.20
CA MET A 1 -16.23 6.95 -32.77
C MET A 1 -15.88 8.36 -32.35
N THR A 2 -16.64 8.97 -31.43
CA THR A 2 -16.77 10.43 -31.25
C THR A 2 -15.52 11.07 -30.66
N ALA A 3 -15.19 12.30 -31.10
CA ALA A 3 -14.02 13.08 -30.68
C ALA A 3 -13.89 13.27 -29.14
N ASP A 4 -14.98 13.12 -28.40
CA ASP A 4 -14.99 13.15 -26.94
C ASP A 4 -14.27 11.94 -26.32
N MET A 5 -14.32 10.77 -26.98
CA MET A 5 -13.61 9.56 -26.55
C MET A 5 -12.09 9.74 -26.70
N GLU A 6 -11.64 10.41 -27.76
CA GLU A 6 -10.22 10.74 -27.97
C GLU A 6 -9.73 11.81 -26.99
N LYS A 7 -10.56 12.76 -26.58
CA LYS A 7 -10.18 13.70 -25.50
C LYS A 7 -10.03 13.01 -24.14
N LEU A 8 -10.79 11.93 -23.92
CA LEU A 8 -10.76 11.20 -22.65
C LEU A 8 -9.65 10.13 -22.60
N LEU A 9 -9.42 9.41 -23.70
CA LEU A 9 -8.53 8.24 -23.78
C LEU A 9 -7.35 8.41 -24.75
N GLY A 10 -7.29 9.53 -25.47
CA GLY A 10 -6.25 9.77 -26.47
C GLY A 10 -4.86 9.98 -25.85
N PRO A 11 -3.80 9.88 -26.67
CA PRO A 11 -2.43 10.06 -26.20
C PRO A 11 -2.27 11.43 -25.54
N ARG A 12 -1.75 11.46 -24.31
CA ARG A 12 -1.45 12.69 -23.54
C ARG A 12 -0.43 13.60 -24.26
N VAL A 13 0.35 13.04 -25.18
CA VAL A 13 1.39 13.72 -25.94
C VAL A 13 1.11 13.57 -27.44
N PRO A 14 1.26 14.64 -28.25
CA PRO A 14 1.13 14.56 -29.71
C PRO A 14 2.02 13.48 -30.34
N ALA A 15 1.49 12.78 -31.35
CA ALA A 15 2.14 11.60 -31.92
C ALA A 15 3.46 11.91 -32.65
N ASP A 16 3.65 13.13 -33.10
CA ASP A 16 4.86 13.69 -33.70
C ASP A 16 5.94 13.98 -32.65
N GLU A 17 5.57 14.59 -31.51
CA GLU A 17 6.49 14.82 -30.39
C GLU A 17 6.97 13.52 -29.73
N LEU A 18 6.06 12.55 -29.55
CA LEU A 18 6.39 11.23 -29.03
C LEU A 18 7.41 10.49 -29.90
N ARG A 19 7.35 10.68 -31.22
CA ARG A 19 8.30 10.08 -32.15
C ARG A 19 9.67 10.75 -32.08
N ALA A 20 9.71 12.08 -31.92
CA ALA A 20 10.95 12.84 -31.84
C ALA A 20 11.70 12.65 -30.50
N HIS A 21 10.98 12.55 -29.37
CA HIS A 21 11.57 12.49 -28.01
C HIS A 21 11.10 11.28 -27.21
N ARG A 22 11.05 10.12 -27.86
CA ARG A 22 10.46 8.90 -27.30
C ARG A 22 10.95 8.54 -25.90
N THR A 23 12.26 8.65 -25.65
CA THR A 23 12.87 8.30 -24.37
C THR A 23 12.47 9.25 -23.23
N ARG A 24 12.23 10.53 -23.54
CA ARG A 24 11.83 11.56 -22.56
C ARG A 24 10.46 11.25 -21.94
N TYR A 25 9.55 10.66 -22.72
CA TYR A 25 8.18 10.37 -22.30
C TYR A 25 8.00 8.91 -21.85
N LEU A 26 8.64 7.95 -22.52
CA LEU A 26 8.49 6.52 -22.17
C LEU A 26 9.10 6.17 -20.80
N ILE A 27 10.25 6.74 -20.45
CA ILE A 27 10.93 6.38 -19.20
C ILE A 27 10.06 6.75 -17.97
N PRO A 28 9.56 7.99 -17.83
CA PRO A 28 8.65 8.32 -16.72
C PRO A 28 7.39 7.46 -16.71
N THR A 29 6.74 7.26 -17.86
CA THR A 29 5.54 6.40 -17.96
C THR A 29 5.80 4.99 -17.44
N LEU A 30 6.91 4.37 -17.84
CA LEU A 30 7.27 3.03 -17.37
C LEU A 30 7.58 3.00 -15.87
N ILE A 31 8.28 4.01 -15.35
CA ILE A 31 8.59 4.11 -13.91
C ILE A 31 7.30 4.26 -13.10
N PHE A 32 6.37 5.12 -13.52
CA PHE A 32 5.09 5.31 -12.84
C PHE A 32 4.20 4.05 -12.93
N ALA A 33 4.16 3.40 -14.08
CA ALA A 33 3.46 2.13 -14.23
C ALA A 33 4.03 1.05 -13.30
N ALA A 34 5.36 0.95 -13.21
CA ALA A 34 6.02 0.03 -12.30
C ALA A 34 5.72 0.38 -10.83
N ALA A 35 5.75 1.66 -10.46
CA ALA A 35 5.41 2.13 -9.11
C ALA A 35 3.95 1.79 -8.73
N ALA A 36 3.00 1.96 -9.65
CA ALA A 36 1.59 1.59 -9.44
C ALA A 36 1.42 0.08 -9.21
N ILE A 37 2.21 -0.76 -9.91
CA ILE A 37 2.19 -2.21 -9.67
C ILE A 37 2.83 -2.55 -8.32
N LEU A 38 4.00 -1.96 -8.02
CA LEU A 38 4.74 -2.24 -6.80
C LEU A 38 3.97 -1.86 -5.53
N ILE A 39 3.23 -0.75 -5.54
CA ILE A 39 2.41 -0.35 -4.37
C ILE A 39 1.22 -1.29 -4.14
N VAL A 40 0.68 -1.92 -5.19
CA VAL A 40 -0.34 -2.96 -5.03
C VAL A 40 0.28 -4.24 -4.47
N ILE A 41 1.45 -4.64 -4.99
CA ILE A 41 2.18 -5.81 -4.46
C ILE A 41 2.57 -5.61 -3.00
N SER A 42 2.93 -4.38 -2.59
CA SER A 42 3.37 -4.11 -1.22
C SER A 42 2.31 -4.47 -0.18
N MET A 43 1.01 -4.42 -0.53
CA MET A 43 -0.09 -4.76 0.38
C MET A 43 -0.01 -6.19 0.95
N PHE A 44 0.68 -7.09 0.24
CA PHE A 44 0.89 -8.48 0.67
C PHE A 44 2.19 -8.68 1.44
N LEU A 45 2.98 -7.62 1.63
CA LEU A 45 4.25 -7.64 2.34
C LEU A 45 4.10 -7.05 3.75
N PRO A 46 4.94 -7.47 4.71
CA PRO A 46 4.93 -6.88 6.04
C PRO A 46 5.39 -5.43 5.99
N TYR A 47 4.62 -4.53 6.59
CA TYR A 47 4.97 -3.10 6.70
C TYR A 47 5.85 -2.85 7.92
N TRP A 48 5.60 -3.60 8.99
CA TRP A 48 6.32 -3.46 10.24
C TRP A 48 6.28 -4.75 11.05
N SER A 49 7.21 -4.91 11.97
CA SER A 49 7.22 -6.03 12.92
C SER A 49 7.78 -5.60 14.27
N LEU A 50 7.23 -6.19 15.33
CA LEU A 50 7.71 -6.03 16.69
C LEU A 50 7.90 -7.39 17.34
N THR A 51 9.01 -7.53 18.06
CA THR A 51 9.27 -8.66 18.94
C THR A 51 9.43 -8.13 20.37
N LEU A 52 8.56 -8.58 21.27
CA LEU A 52 8.60 -8.22 22.68
C LEU A 52 9.26 -9.33 23.48
N HIS A 53 10.29 -9.00 24.26
CA HIS A 53 10.95 -9.93 25.17
C HIS A 53 10.60 -9.61 26.62
N ALA A 54 10.32 -10.64 27.40
CA ALA A 54 10.06 -10.54 28.83
C ALA A 54 10.58 -11.81 29.54
N PRO A 55 10.79 -11.78 30.88
CA PRO A 55 11.21 -12.97 31.62
C PRO A 55 10.28 -14.19 31.42
N GLN A 56 8.98 -13.96 31.25
CA GLN A 56 7.96 -14.99 30.99
C GLN A 56 7.94 -15.47 29.53
N TYR A 57 8.45 -14.67 28.59
CA TYR A 57 8.48 -14.95 27.16
C TYR A 57 9.94 -14.90 26.65
N PRO A 58 10.79 -15.86 27.03
CA PRO A 58 12.20 -15.87 26.64
C PRO A 58 12.41 -16.02 25.12
N GLN A 59 11.48 -16.68 24.43
CA GLN A 59 11.47 -16.80 22.96
C GLN A 59 10.96 -15.53 22.25
N GLY A 60 10.40 -14.58 23.02
CA GLY A 60 9.77 -13.36 22.51
C GLY A 60 8.36 -13.59 21.97
N LEU A 61 7.57 -12.52 21.94
CA LEU A 61 6.26 -12.44 21.29
C LEU A 61 6.37 -11.59 20.04
N LYS A 62 6.04 -12.14 18.88
CA LYS A 62 6.21 -11.47 17.59
C LYS A 62 4.86 -11.07 17.01
N VAL A 63 4.73 -9.79 16.70
CA VAL A 63 3.61 -9.26 15.91
C VAL A 63 4.14 -8.66 14.62
N VAL A 64 3.46 -8.95 13.52
CA VAL A 64 3.75 -8.43 12.18
C VAL A 64 2.54 -7.64 11.71
N ALA A 65 2.76 -6.38 11.36
CA ALA A 65 1.75 -5.50 10.81
C ALA A 65 1.78 -5.52 9.28
N TYR A 66 0.64 -5.83 8.70
CA TYR A 66 0.31 -5.61 7.30
C TYR A 66 -0.60 -4.39 7.21
N VAL A 67 -0.82 -3.87 6.00
CA VAL A 67 -1.56 -2.63 5.79
C VAL A 67 -3.02 -2.67 6.29
N ASN A 68 -3.62 -3.86 6.39
CA ASN A 68 -5.02 -4.07 6.73
C ASN A 68 -5.22 -5.02 7.92
N GLN A 69 -4.14 -5.56 8.49
CA GLN A 69 -4.23 -6.60 9.52
C GLN A 69 -2.94 -6.75 10.33
N LEU A 70 -3.07 -7.33 11.51
CA LEU A 70 -1.96 -7.77 12.36
C LEU A 70 -1.92 -9.31 12.38
N GLN A 71 -0.71 -9.87 12.41
CA GLN A 71 -0.46 -11.32 12.47
C GLN A 71 0.56 -11.64 13.56
N GLY A 72 0.64 -12.92 13.96
CA GLY A 72 1.54 -13.41 15.01
C GLY A 72 0.86 -13.49 16.37
N ASP A 73 1.59 -13.19 17.44
CA ASP A 73 1.18 -13.38 18.84
C ASP A 73 0.25 -12.25 19.35
N VAL A 74 -0.66 -11.77 18.49
CA VAL A 74 -1.54 -10.61 18.76
C VAL A 74 -2.44 -10.86 19.97
N ALA A 75 -3.02 -12.06 20.09
CA ALA A 75 -3.91 -12.39 21.20
C ALA A 75 -3.18 -12.39 22.56
N GLU A 76 -1.92 -12.84 22.57
CA GLU A 76 -1.10 -12.86 23.78
C GLU A 76 -0.73 -11.43 24.20
N ILE A 77 -0.29 -10.60 23.25
CA ILE A 77 0.01 -9.19 23.52
C ILE A 77 -1.25 -8.43 23.94
N ASP A 78 -2.42 -8.71 23.36
CA ASP A 78 -3.69 -8.11 23.79
C ASP A 78 -4.08 -8.52 25.21
N GLY A 79 -3.79 -9.75 25.61
CA GLY A 79 -3.93 -10.22 26.98
C GLY A 79 -3.04 -9.42 27.94
N LEU A 80 -1.76 -9.26 27.58
CA LEU A 80 -0.83 -8.43 28.36
C LEU A 80 -1.29 -6.97 28.44
N ASN A 81 -1.69 -6.38 27.32
CA ASN A 81 -2.20 -5.02 27.25
C ASN A 81 -3.39 -4.82 28.19
N HIS A 82 -4.31 -5.79 28.22
CA HIS A 82 -5.45 -5.76 29.14
C HIS A 82 -5.00 -5.68 30.61
N TYR A 83 -3.99 -6.45 31.00
CA TYR A 83 -3.47 -6.44 32.38
C TYR A 83 -2.74 -5.15 32.76
N ILE A 84 -2.14 -4.44 31.81
CA ILE A 84 -1.49 -3.14 32.04
C ILE A 84 -2.38 -1.94 31.70
N GLY A 85 -3.67 -2.18 31.41
CA GLY A 85 -4.65 -1.13 31.11
C GLY A 85 -4.50 -0.47 29.73
N MET A 86 -3.73 -1.08 28.81
CA MET A 86 -3.63 -0.65 27.43
C MET A 86 -4.77 -1.22 26.58
N ARG A 87 -5.09 -0.52 25.48
CA ARG A 87 -6.09 -0.98 24.50
C ARG A 87 -5.57 -2.15 23.69
N ARG A 88 -6.49 -2.91 23.09
CA ARG A 88 -6.15 -3.97 22.14
C ARG A 88 -5.50 -3.40 20.89
N LEU A 89 -4.52 -4.10 20.34
CA LEU A 89 -3.84 -3.71 19.12
C LEU A 89 -4.81 -3.57 17.94
N GLY A 90 -5.83 -4.45 17.87
CA GLY A 90 -6.88 -4.38 16.84
C GLY A 90 -7.86 -3.21 16.97
N GLU A 91 -7.83 -2.47 18.08
CA GLU A 91 -8.61 -1.23 18.25
C GLU A 91 -7.83 0.01 17.81
N ALA A 92 -6.51 -0.12 17.61
CA ALA A 92 -5.71 0.94 17.03
C ALA A 92 -5.90 0.99 15.51
N ALA A 93 -5.98 2.19 14.94
CA ALA A 93 -5.99 2.42 13.49
C ALA A 93 -7.06 1.63 12.69
N GLN A 94 -8.24 1.39 13.29
CA GLN A 94 -9.31 0.60 12.66
C GLN A 94 -9.77 1.19 11.33
N PHE A 95 -9.92 2.52 11.28
CA PHE A 95 -10.35 3.21 10.07
C PHE A 95 -9.31 3.06 8.96
N GLU A 96 -8.04 3.28 9.29
CA GLU A 96 -6.92 3.16 8.37
C GLU A 96 -6.81 1.74 7.83
N MET A 97 -6.91 0.71 8.68
CA MET A 97 -6.87 -0.68 8.23
C MET A 97 -8.06 -1.07 7.33
N GLN A 98 -9.26 -0.52 7.58
CA GLN A 98 -10.44 -0.78 6.76
C GLN A 98 -10.35 -0.10 5.39
N VAL A 99 -9.83 1.12 5.34
CA VAL A 99 -9.76 1.92 4.12
C VAL A 99 -8.47 1.66 3.33
N SER A 100 -7.42 1.10 3.94
CA SER A 100 -6.09 0.98 3.34
C SER A 100 -6.09 0.28 1.99
N ILE A 101 -6.87 -0.79 1.84
CA ILE A 101 -6.98 -1.54 0.57
C ILE A 101 -7.54 -0.65 -0.54
N PHE A 102 -8.63 0.06 -0.25
CA PHE A 102 -9.26 0.96 -1.20
C PHE A 102 -8.40 2.19 -1.48
N ALA A 103 -7.74 2.74 -0.46
CA ALA A 103 -6.86 3.89 -0.61
C ALA A 103 -5.65 3.58 -1.49
N ILE A 104 -4.95 2.46 -1.23
CA ILE A 104 -3.78 2.05 -2.03
C ILE A 104 -4.21 1.74 -3.47
N THR A 105 -5.30 0.99 -3.64
CA THR A 105 -5.83 0.70 -4.98
C THR A 105 -6.21 1.99 -5.71
N GLY A 106 -6.87 2.93 -5.03
CA GLY A 106 -7.22 4.24 -5.57
C GLY A 106 -5.98 5.04 -6.00
N ILE A 107 -4.94 5.07 -5.17
CA ILE A 107 -3.67 5.73 -5.52
C ILE A 107 -3.03 5.07 -6.75
N ALA A 108 -2.99 3.75 -6.82
CA ALA A 108 -2.44 3.04 -7.98
C ALA A 108 -3.22 3.38 -9.27
N LEU A 109 -4.55 3.41 -9.21
CA LEU A 109 -5.40 3.81 -10.34
C LEU A 109 -5.19 5.28 -10.74
N LEU A 110 -5.01 6.18 -9.76
CA LEU A 110 -4.71 7.59 -10.03
C LEU A 110 -3.36 7.77 -10.71
N ILE A 111 -2.34 6.99 -10.31
CA ILE A 111 -1.03 7.00 -10.96
C ILE A 111 -1.16 6.52 -12.41
N LEU A 112 -1.87 5.41 -12.64
CA LEU A 112 -2.12 4.89 -13.98
C LEU A 112 -2.93 5.85 -14.85
N ALA A 113 -3.88 6.58 -14.27
CA ALA A 113 -4.63 7.62 -14.96
C ALA A 113 -3.82 8.90 -15.21
N ALA A 114 -2.70 9.11 -14.53
CA ALA A 114 -1.87 10.31 -14.69
C ALA A 114 -0.91 10.22 -15.89
N ILE A 115 -0.52 9.00 -16.27
CA ILE A 115 0.42 8.70 -17.36
C ILE A 115 -0.28 8.37 -18.67
#